data_AF-A0A949YXQ4-F1
#
_entry.id   AF-A0A949YXQ4-F1
#
_cell.length_a   1.000
_cell.length_b   1.000
_cell.length_c   1.000
_cell.angle_alpha   90.00
_cell.angle_beta   90.00
_cell.angle_gamma   90.00
#
_symmetry.space_group_name_H-M   'P 1'
#
loop_
_entity.id
_entity.type
_entity.pdbx_description
1 polymer ?
#
loop_
_entity_poly.entity_id
_entity_poly.type
_entity_poly.pdbx_seq_one_letter_code
_entity_poly.pdbx_strand_id
1 'polypeptide(L)'
;MASDEGDRLGQKLGDMSSAARNAWATESDRVVLAGVKKTAPEGLAKEKSHRAIDSILPVLLLAVLMYALPTRSADAANTGKQDFDANCASCHGRDGKGHGEALYVIPEVKPPDLTALSKNNRGVFPADRVYKSIDGRNGIPSHERFDMPFWGTTFQREGQEFTPGSEAAVRARIMKIVDYVKSIQEK
;
A
#
# COMPACT_ATOMS: atom_id res chain seq x y z
N MET A 1 12.72 53.29 -21.41
CA MET A 1 11.67 54.33 -21.38
C MET A 1 10.36 53.71 -21.83
N ALA A 2 9.55 53.23 -20.89
CA ALA A 2 8.13 52.85 -21.07
C ALA A 2 7.55 52.39 -19.71
N SER A 3 7.68 53.23 -18.68
CA SER A 3 7.22 52.93 -17.31
C SER A 3 6.49 54.12 -16.68
N ASP A 4 5.75 54.92 -17.47
CA ASP A 4 5.04 56.12 -16.98
C ASP A 4 3.61 56.31 -17.58
N GLU A 5 3.05 55.30 -18.26
CA GLU A 5 1.70 55.39 -18.85
C GLU A 5 0.63 54.59 -18.09
N GLY A 6 1.03 53.61 -17.26
CA GLY A 6 0.10 52.79 -16.46
C GLY A 6 -0.46 53.50 -15.22
N ASP A 7 0.26 54.46 -14.67
CA ASP A 7 -0.11 55.14 -13.41
C ASP A 7 -1.13 56.28 -13.59
N ARG A 8 -1.38 56.74 -14.82
CA ARG A 8 -2.31 57.86 -15.08
C ARG A 8 -3.78 57.45 -15.28
N LEU A 9 -4.08 56.16 -15.44
CA LEU A 9 -5.46 55.67 -15.53
C LEU A 9 -6.05 55.23 -14.17
N GLY A 10 -5.22 54.88 -13.19
CA GLY A 10 -5.66 54.52 -11.83
C GLY A 10 -6.06 55.73 -10.97
N GLN A 11 -5.51 56.90 -11.24
CA GLN A 11 -5.73 58.10 -10.40
C GLN A 11 -7.01 58.87 -10.74
N LYS A 12 -7.65 58.61 -11.89
CA LYS A 12 -8.85 59.35 -12.35
C LYS A 12 -10.20 58.76 -11.91
N LEU A 13 -10.20 57.62 -11.21
CA LEU A 13 -11.41 56.99 -10.65
C LEU A 13 -11.49 57.10 -9.11
N GLY A 14 -10.48 57.71 -8.46
CA GLY A 14 -10.43 57.88 -7.00
C GLY A 14 -11.13 59.12 -6.46
N ASP A 15 -11.43 60.13 -7.29
CA ASP A 15 -11.87 61.46 -6.86
C ASP A 15 -13.37 61.74 -7.10
N MET A 16 -14.21 60.71 -7.14
CA MET A 16 -15.66 60.90 -7.11
C MET A 16 -16.19 60.82 -5.68
N SER A 17 -16.43 62.00 -5.10
CA SER A 17 -17.05 62.23 -3.80
C SER A 17 -18.36 61.44 -3.61
N SER A 18 -18.51 60.88 -2.41
CA SER A 18 -19.69 60.17 -1.90
C SER A 18 -21.03 60.93 -2.06
N ALA A 19 -20.98 62.25 -2.29
CA ALA A 19 -22.16 63.08 -2.49
C ALA A 19 -22.86 62.84 -3.84
N ALA A 20 -22.18 62.31 -4.86
CA ALA A 20 -22.79 62.04 -6.17
C ALA A 20 -23.62 60.73 -6.20
N ARG A 21 -23.41 59.81 -5.24
CA ARG A 21 -24.08 58.50 -5.22
C ARG A 21 -25.50 58.50 -4.66
N ASN A 22 -25.91 59.58 -3.98
CA ASN A 22 -27.16 59.63 -3.22
C ASN A 22 -28.26 60.49 -3.88
N ALA A 23 -28.03 60.99 -5.10
CA ALA A 23 -28.93 61.94 -5.77
C ALA A 23 -30.05 61.30 -6.61
N TRP A 24 -30.28 59.99 -6.50
CA TRP A 24 -31.28 59.27 -7.32
C TRP A 24 -32.29 58.45 -6.49
N ALA A 25 -32.27 58.54 -5.16
CA ALA A 25 -33.29 57.92 -4.32
C ALA A 25 -34.58 58.74 -4.39
N THR A 26 -35.64 58.11 -4.89
CA THR A 26 -36.96 58.70 -5.06
C THR A 26 -37.72 58.74 -3.73
N GLU A 27 -38.76 59.56 -3.61
CA GLU A 27 -39.55 59.69 -2.38
C GLU A 27 -40.20 58.36 -1.94
N SER A 28 -40.43 57.44 -2.87
CA SER A 28 -40.89 56.07 -2.59
C SER A 28 -39.84 55.21 -1.88
N ASP A 29 -38.54 55.46 -2.09
CA ASP A 29 -37.45 54.69 -1.47
C ASP A 29 -37.29 55.06 0.02
N ARG A 30 -37.71 56.27 0.41
CA ARG A 30 -37.64 56.75 1.81
C ARG A 30 -38.75 56.16 2.68
N VAL A 31 -39.92 55.87 2.10
CA VAL A 31 -41.06 55.28 2.83
C VAL A 31 -40.81 53.80 3.17
N VAL A 32 -40.13 53.06 2.30
CA VAL A 32 -39.74 51.66 2.54
C VAL A 32 -38.70 51.54 3.67
N LEU A 33 -37.76 52.48 3.75
CA LEU A 33 -36.72 52.51 4.79
C LEU A 33 -37.23 52.94 6.18
N ALA A 34 -38.38 53.61 6.26
CA ALA A 34 -39.00 53.99 7.53
C ALA A 34 -39.82 52.83 8.16
N GLY A 35 -40.28 51.86 7.37
CA GLY A 35 -41.08 50.72 7.83
C GLY A 35 -40.28 49.57 8.47
N VAL A 36 -38.98 49.46 8.17
CA VAL A 36 -38.14 48.33 8.63
C VAL A 36 -37.55 48.53 10.03
N LYS A 37 -37.64 49.74 10.63
CA LYS A 37 -36.98 50.06 11.91
C LYS A 37 -37.81 49.83 13.18
N LYS A 38 -39.01 49.22 13.10
CA LYS A 38 -39.84 48.92 14.29
C LYS A 38 -40.11 47.43 14.43
N THR A 39 -39.09 46.68 14.86
CA THR A 39 -39.18 45.47 15.70
C THR A 39 -37.76 44.98 15.97
N ALA A 40 -37.08 45.60 16.93
CA ALA A 40 -35.87 45.03 17.51
C ALA A 40 -36.18 44.71 18.98
N PRO A 41 -36.27 43.44 19.38
CA PRO A 41 -36.22 43.11 20.79
C PRO A 41 -34.81 43.36 21.30
N GLU A 42 -34.71 44.25 22.29
CA GLU A 42 -33.51 44.45 23.10
C GLU A 42 -33.20 43.18 23.88
N GLY A 43 -31.98 42.66 23.70
CA GLY A 43 -31.40 41.60 24.50
C GLY A 43 -31.77 40.19 24.04
N LEU A 44 -30.74 39.42 23.65
CA LEU A 44 -30.50 38.07 24.14
C LEU A 44 -29.15 37.57 23.60
N ALA A 45 -28.21 37.44 24.53
CA ALA A 45 -27.14 36.45 24.58
C ALA A 45 -26.16 36.35 23.38
N LYS A 46 -25.08 37.13 23.50
CA LYS A 46 -23.76 36.83 22.95
C LYS A 46 -23.14 35.65 23.73
N GLU A 47 -23.48 34.40 23.42
CA GLU A 47 -22.72 33.23 23.92
C GLU A 47 -23.10 31.93 23.20
N LYS A 48 -22.11 31.08 22.88
CA LYS A 48 -22.18 29.65 22.43
C LYS A 48 -21.93 29.27 20.95
N SER A 49 -21.33 30.10 20.09
CA SER A 49 -20.90 29.58 18.76
C SER A 49 -19.52 28.93 18.72
N HIS A 50 -18.64 29.17 19.70
CA HIS A 50 -17.26 28.67 19.66
C HIS A 50 -17.13 27.19 20.11
N ARG A 51 -17.97 26.73 21.05
CA ARG A 51 -17.85 25.36 21.60
C ARG A 51 -18.21 24.24 20.62
N ALA A 52 -19.07 24.52 19.64
CA ALA A 52 -19.50 23.51 18.66
C ALA A 52 -18.42 23.29 17.58
N ILE A 53 -17.69 24.34 17.20
CA ILE A 53 -16.69 24.30 16.13
C ILE A 53 -15.40 23.62 16.62
N ASP A 54 -15.01 23.89 17.88
CA ASP A 54 -13.83 23.27 18.52
C ASP A 54 -14.00 21.76 18.77
N SER A 55 -15.24 21.26 18.82
CA SER A 55 -15.54 19.84 19.11
C SER A 55 -15.60 18.96 17.86
N ILE A 56 -15.77 19.53 16.67
CA ILE A 56 -15.92 18.78 15.41
C ILE A 56 -14.56 18.62 14.70
N LEU A 57 -13.66 19.60 14.86
CA LEU A 57 -12.32 19.57 14.27
C LEU A 57 -11.48 18.34 14.67
N PRO A 58 -11.38 17.93 15.96
CA PRO A 58 -10.62 16.73 16.32
C PRO A 58 -11.25 15.45 15.78
N VAL A 59 -12.59 15.40 15.67
CA VAL A 59 -13.32 14.24 15.13
C VAL A 59 -13.06 14.07 13.64
N LEU A 60 -13.08 15.17 12.88
CA LEU A 60 -12.74 15.14 11.45
C LEU A 60 -11.26 14.82 11.23
N LEU A 61 -10.36 15.34 12.08
CA LEU A 61 -8.93 15.06 11.98
C LEU A 61 -8.61 13.59 12.31
N LEU A 62 -9.30 13.01 13.30
CA LEU A 62 -9.26 11.56 13.60
C LEU A 62 -9.84 10.72 12.45
N ALA A 63 -10.94 11.15 11.83
CA ALA A 63 -11.54 10.44 10.71
C ALA A 63 -10.62 10.44 9.46
N VAL A 64 -9.98 11.58 9.16
CA VAL A 64 -8.98 11.68 8.08
C VAL A 64 -7.73 10.85 8.41
N LEU A 65 -7.27 10.86 9.66
CA LEU A 65 -6.16 10.02 10.10
C LEU A 65 -6.48 8.52 9.97
N MET A 66 -7.72 8.11 10.26
CA MET A 66 -8.18 6.73 10.07
C MET A 66 -8.24 6.32 8.59
N TYR A 67 -8.57 7.25 7.69
CA TYR A 67 -8.58 6.99 6.23
C TYR A 67 -7.17 6.92 5.62
N ALA A 68 -6.16 7.45 6.30
CA ALA A 68 -4.76 7.44 5.86
C ALA A 68 -3.98 6.22 6.35
N LEU A 69 -4.59 5.28 7.09
CA LEU A 69 -3.90 4.03 7.42
C LEU A 69 -3.69 3.21 6.13
N PRO A 70 -2.46 2.82 5.80
CA PRO A 70 -2.26 1.85 4.74
C PRO A 70 -3.01 0.58 5.13
N THR A 71 -3.93 0.14 4.27
CA THR A 71 -4.54 -1.17 4.40
C THR A 71 -3.39 -2.18 4.29
N ARG A 72 -3.05 -2.85 5.39
CA ARG A 72 -2.22 -4.05 5.31
C ARG A 72 -3.00 -5.03 4.46
N SER A 73 -2.52 -5.29 3.24
CA SER A 73 -3.06 -6.35 2.40
C SER A 73 -3.09 -7.63 3.24
N ALA A 74 -4.25 -8.28 3.33
CA ALA A 74 -4.51 -9.43 4.20
C ALA A 74 -3.81 -10.73 3.74
N ASP A 75 -2.86 -10.64 2.81
CA ASP A 75 -1.85 -11.67 2.65
C ASP A 75 -0.91 -11.60 3.85
N ALA A 76 -1.31 -12.21 4.97
CA ALA A 76 -0.36 -12.60 5.99
C ALA A 76 0.61 -13.58 5.31
N ALA A 77 1.66 -13.04 4.71
CA ALA A 77 2.52 -13.80 3.82
C ALA A 77 3.15 -14.94 4.62
N ASN A 78 2.79 -16.18 4.27
CA ASN A 78 3.27 -17.41 4.91
C ASN A 78 4.76 -17.32 5.26
N THR A 79 5.13 -17.91 6.39
CA THR A 79 6.53 -18.14 6.73
C THR A 79 7.14 -19.15 5.75
N GLY A 80 8.46 -19.11 5.59
CA GLY A 80 9.16 -20.08 4.75
C GLY A 80 8.91 -21.53 5.17
N LYS A 81 8.78 -21.78 6.48
CA LYS A 81 8.42 -23.11 7.00
C LYS A 81 7.02 -23.53 6.58
N GLN A 82 6.03 -22.66 6.68
CA GLN A 82 4.65 -22.99 6.28
C GLN A 82 4.58 -23.32 4.79
N ASP A 83 5.25 -22.54 3.95
CA ASP A 83 5.31 -22.84 2.53
C ASP A 83 6.08 -24.13 2.25
N PHE A 84 7.15 -24.41 2.98
CA PHE A 84 7.86 -25.69 2.86
C PHE A 84 6.99 -26.88 3.26
N ASP A 85 6.30 -26.80 4.41
CA ASP A 85 5.42 -27.85 4.90
C ASP A 85 4.28 -28.13 3.91
N ALA A 86 3.73 -27.08 3.28
CA ALA A 86 2.61 -27.19 2.35
C ALA A 86 3.00 -27.68 0.95
N ASN A 87 4.20 -27.36 0.48
CA ASN A 87 4.58 -27.54 -0.93
C ASN A 87 5.76 -28.51 -1.14
N CYS A 88 6.63 -28.67 -0.16
CA CYS A 88 7.91 -29.36 -0.30
C CYS A 88 7.99 -30.65 0.53
N ALA A 89 7.35 -30.68 1.71
CA ALA A 89 7.48 -31.77 2.67
C ALA A 89 6.91 -33.11 2.20
N SER A 90 5.97 -33.12 1.26
CA SER A 90 5.43 -34.35 0.68
C SER A 90 6.50 -35.19 -0.03
N CYS A 91 7.53 -34.56 -0.61
CA CYS A 91 8.66 -35.24 -1.24
C CYS A 91 9.93 -35.18 -0.37
N HIS A 92 10.25 -34.02 0.19
CA HIS A 92 11.48 -33.84 0.97
C HIS A 92 11.38 -34.26 2.44
N GLY A 93 10.19 -34.63 2.93
CA GLY A 93 9.94 -34.87 4.35
C GLY A 93 9.84 -33.57 5.15
N ARG A 94 9.15 -33.61 6.29
CA ARG A 94 9.01 -32.44 7.19
C ARG A 94 10.32 -32.01 7.84
N ASP A 95 11.28 -32.92 7.93
CA ASP A 95 12.65 -32.69 8.40
C ASP A 95 13.63 -32.37 7.26
N GLY A 96 13.18 -32.38 6.01
CA GLY A 96 13.98 -32.03 4.83
C GLY A 96 14.94 -33.12 4.34
N LYS A 97 14.88 -34.34 4.88
CA LYS A 97 15.87 -35.39 4.60
C LYS A 97 15.63 -36.23 3.35
N GLY A 98 14.61 -35.91 2.56
CA GLY A 98 14.33 -36.58 1.29
C GLY A 98 13.48 -37.85 1.39
N HIS A 99 12.75 -38.05 2.48
CA HIS A 99 11.89 -39.22 2.72
C HIS A 99 10.41 -38.84 2.92
N GLY A 100 9.89 -37.98 2.06
CA GLY A 100 8.48 -37.59 2.09
C GLY A 100 7.53 -38.72 1.69
N GLU A 101 6.28 -38.65 2.15
CA GLU A 101 5.27 -39.69 1.94
C GLU A 101 4.87 -39.91 0.48
N ALA A 102 5.07 -38.92 -0.40
CA ALA A 102 4.81 -39.07 -1.83
C ALA A 102 5.69 -40.17 -2.44
N LEU A 103 6.86 -40.45 -1.88
CA LEU A 103 7.78 -41.45 -2.42
C LEU A 103 7.26 -42.89 -2.30
N TYR A 104 6.22 -43.14 -1.50
CA TYR A 104 5.53 -44.45 -1.49
C TYR A 104 4.76 -44.72 -2.78
N VAL A 105 4.35 -43.67 -3.50
CA VAL A 105 3.59 -43.77 -4.75
C VAL A 105 4.43 -43.45 -5.99
N ILE A 106 5.55 -42.72 -5.82
CA ILE A 106 6.49 -42.34 -6.88
C ILE A 106 7.95 -42.64 -6.48
N PRO A 107 8.32 -43.93 -6.34
CA PRO A 107 9.63 -44.34 -5.81
C PRO A 107 10.83 -44.01 -6.73
N GLU A 108 10.58 -43.65 -7.98
CA GLU A 108 11.62 -43.24 -8.93
C GLU A 108 12.19 -41.86 -8.57
N VAL A 109 11.40 -41.02 -7.91
CA VAL A 109 11.79 -39.67 -7.49
C VAL A 109 12.71 -39.77 -6.28
N LYS A 110 13.86 -39.09 -6.35
CA LYS A 110 14.89 -39.11 -5.29
C LYS A 110 15.23 -37.69 -4.86
N PRO A 111 14.39 -37.07 -4.00
CA PRO A 111 14.67 -35.73 -3.49
C PRO A 111 15.97 -35.75 -2.67
N PRO A 112 16.87 -34.78 -2.84
CA PRO A 112 18.08 -34.71 -2.02
C PRO A 112 17.73 -34.46 -0.56
N ASP A 113 18.63 -34.91 0.31
CA ASP A 113 18.70 -34.45 1.70
C ASP A 113 19.05 -32.96 1.72
N LEU A 114 18.06 -32.14 2.05
CA LEU A 114 18.19 -30.70 2.09
C LEU A 114 18.98 -30.23 3.31
N THR A 115 19.12 -31.02 4.38
CA THR A 115 19.87 -30.60 5.58
C THR A 115 21.39 -30.66 5.36
N ALA A 116 21.83 -31.42 4.36
CA ALA A 116 23.23 -31.64 4.05
C ALA A 116 23.81 -30.71 2.96
N LEU A 117 23.04 -29.74 2.45
CA LEU A 117 23.46 -28.90 1.31
C LEU A 117 24.72 -28.09 1.59
N SER A 118 24.85 -27.50 2.78
CA SER A 118 26.05 -26.77 3.19
C SER A 118 27.27 -27.69 3.26
N LYS A 119 27.13 -28.85 3.91
CA LYS A 119 28.19 -29.86 4.02
C LYS A 119 28.67 -30.33 2.63
N ASN A 120 27.73 -30.59 1.73
CA ASN A 120 28.00 -31.02 0.35
C ASN A 120 28.55 -29.88 -0.53
N ASN A 121 28.51 -28.63 -0.05
CA ASN A 121 29.05 -27.45 -0.71
C ASN A 121 30.13 -26.75 0.13
N ARG A 122 31.07 -27.54 0.67
CA ARG A 122 32.27 -27.04 1.40
C ARG A 122 31.93 -26.14 2.59
N GLY A 123 30.84 -26.44 3.29
CA GLY A 123 30.36 -25.67 4.45
C GLY A 123 29.57 -24.41 4.10
N VAL A 124 29.39 -24.09 2.83
CA VAL A 124 28.69 -22.86 2.39
C VAL A 124 27.31 -23.22 1.85
N PHE A 125 26.26 -22.63 2.37
CA PHE A 125 24.91 -22.84 1.85
C PHE A 125 24.75 -22.26 0.42
N PRO A 126 24.39 -23.06 -0.61
CA PRO A 126 24.33 -22.61 -1.99
C PRO A 126 22.99 -21.89 -2.31
N ALA A 127 22.74 -20.74 -1.68
CA ALA A 127 21.45 -20.05 -1.73
C ALA A 127 20.91 -19.78 -3.15
N ASP A 128 21.75 -19.31 -4.07
CA ASP A 128 21.35 -19.03 -5.46
C ASP A 128 20.93 -20.31 -6.20
N ARG A 129 21.64 -21.42 -6.00
CA ARG A 129 21.28 -22.71 -6.59
C ARG A 129 19.94 -23.21 -6.03
N VAL A 130 19.73 -23.08 -4.72
CA VAL A 130 18.47 -23.46 -4.08
C VAL A 130 17.31 -22.59 -4.58
N TYR A 131 17.50 -21.27 -4.68
CA TYR A 131 16.50 -20.35 -5.23
C TYR A 131 16.12 -20.76 -6.65
N LYS A 132 17.10 -20.92 -7.54
CA LYS A 132 16.86 -21.29 -8.94
C LYS A 132 16.21 -22.66 -9.06
N SER A 133 16.52 -23.58 -8.13
CA SER A 133 15.89 -24.90 -8.03
C SER A 133 14.40 -24.78 -7.73
N ILE A 134 14.05 -24.01 -6.68
CA ILE A 134 12.66 -23.78 -6.29
C ILE A 134 11.90 -23.02 -7.38
N ASP A 135 12.49 -21.96 -7.95
CA ASP A 135 11.87 -21.21 -9.05
C ASP A 135 11.62 -22.11 -10.26
N GLY A 136 12.63 -22.89 -10.64
CA GLY A 136 12.57 -23.93 -11.66
C GLY A 136 12.50 -23.43 -13.11
N ARG A 137 12.19 -22.14 -13.36
CA ARG A 137 12.06 -21.58 -14.71
C ARG A 137 13.39 -21.40 -15.46
N ASN A 138 14.51 -21.47 -14.75
CA ASN A 138 15.86 -21.24 -15.29
C ASN A 138 16.65 -22.53 -15.59
N GLY A 139 15.99 -23.68 -15.71
CA GLY A 139 16.58 -24.92 -16.26
C GLY A 139 17.85 -25.41 -15.54
N ILE A 140 17.70 -25.89 -14.30
CA ILE A 140 18.80 -26.60 -13.62
C ILE A 140 18.72 -28.09 -13.94
N PRO A 141 19.83 -28.78 -14.23
CA PRO A 141 19.86 -30.24 -14.45
C PRO A 141 19.19 -31.08 -13.37
N SER A 142 19.19 -30.60 -12.13
CA SER A 142 18.50 -31.24 -10.99
C SER A 142 16.96 -31.17 -11.05
N HIS A 143 16.40 -30.49 -12.06
CA HIS A 143 14.96 -30.36 -12.34
C HIS A 143 14.58 -30.71 -13.78
N GLU A 144 15.53 -31.10 -14.64
CA GLU A 144 15.32 -31.26 -16.09
C GLU A 144 14.42 -32.47 -16.48
N ARG A 145 14.01 -33.32 -15.54
CA ARG A 145 13.25 -34.57 -15.82
C ARG A 145 11.93 -34.78 -15.04
N PHE A 146 11.28 -33.71 -14.58
CA PHE A 146 9.87 -33.70 -14.11
C PHE A 146 9.57 -34.00 -12.62
N ASP A 147 10.56 -34.08 -11.73
CA ASP A 147 10.26 -34.52 -10.35
C ASP A 147 9.89 -33.40 -9.36
N MET A 148 10.20 -32.13 -9.65
CA MET A 148 9.85 -30.99 -8.78
C MET A 148 9.04 -29.93 -9.54
N PRO A 149 7.95 -29.40 -8.96
CA PRO A 149 7.14 -28.37 -9.61
C PRO A 149 7.90 -27.05 -9.86
N PHE A 150 7.52 -26.35 -10.92
CA PHE A 150 8.01 -24.99 -11.22
C PHE A 150 7.32 -23.96 -10.32
N TRP A 151 7.76 -23.83 -9.06
CA TRP A 151 7.10 -22.96 -8.08
C TRP A 151 7.12 -21.48 -8.46
N GLY A 152 8.07 -21.04 -9.30
CA GLY A 152 8.08 -19.69 -9.86
C GLY A 152 6.85 -19.38 -10.73
N THR A 153 6.22 -20.42 -11.30
CA THR A 153 4.96 -20.32 -12.02
C THR A 153 3.77 -20.61 -11.10
N THR A 154 3.86 -21.62 -10.23
CA THR A 154 2.77 -22.01 -9.32
C THR A 154 2.40 -20.93 -8.31
N PHE A 155 3.38 -20.12 -7.87
CA PHE A 155 3.15 -19.07 -6.87
C PHE A 155 2.68 -17.73 -7.46
N GLN A 156 2.46 -17.65 -8.77
CA GLN A 156 1.92 -16.45 -9.40
C GLN A 156 0.54 -16.12 -8.82
N ARG A 157 0.23 -14.82 -8.72
CA ARG A 157 -1.09 -14.37 -8.31
C ARG A 157 -2.06 -14.55 -9.46
N GLU A 158 -3.17 -15.22 -9.18
CA GLU A 158 -4.24 -15.46 -10.14
C GLU A 158 -4.74 -14.14 -10.76
N GLY A 159 -4.80 -14.09 -12.09
CA GLY A 159 -5.20 -12.90 -12.86
C GLY A 159 -4.17 -11.77 -12.89
N GLN A 160 -2.99 -11.97 -12.31
CA GLN A 160 -1.85 -11.04 -12.36
C GLN A 160 -0.55 -11.76 -12.72
N GLU A 161 -0.64 -12.90 -13.41
CA GLU A 161 0.50 -13.74 -13.74
C GLU A 161 1.54 -12.96 -14.55
N PHE A 162 2.80 -13.12 -14.17
CA PHE A 162 3.96 -12.51 -14.82
C PHE A 162 3.97 -10.97 -14.83
N THR A 163 3.04 -10.32 -14.11
CA THR A 163 3.14 -8.89 -13.84
C THR A 163 4.33 -8.62 -12.92
N PRO A 164 4.94 -7.40 -12.98
CA PRO A 164 6.04 -7.05 -12.08
C PRO A 164 5.70 -7.23 -10.58
N GLY A 165 4.45 -6.96 -10.21
CA GLY A 165 3.96 -7.14 -8.83
C GLY A 165 3.89 -8.62 -8.42
N SER A 166 3.39 -9.48 -9.29
CA SER A 166 3.34 -10.93 -9.05
C SER A 166 4.75 -11.53 -9.00
N GLU A 167 5.63 -11.17 -9.95
CA GLU A 167 7.03 -11.63 -9.94
C GLU A 167 7.79 -11.21 -8.68
N ALA A 168 7.56 -9.98 -8.19
CA ALA A 168 8.14 -9.52 -6.93
C ALA A 168 7.63 -10.34 -5.74
N ALA A 169 6.33 -10.65 -5.70
CA ALA A 169 5.72 -11.47 -4.66
C ALA A 169 6.24 -12.91 -4.68
N VAL A 170 6.35 -13.53 -5.86
CA VAL A 170 6.94 -14.86 -6.07
C VAL A 170 8.37 -14.90 -5.58
N ARG A 171 9.21 -13.94 -6.00
CA ARG A 171 10.60 -13.84 -5.53
C ARG A 171 10.68 -13.77 -4.02
N ALA A 172 9.88 -12.90 -3.39
CA ALA A 172 9.86 -12.76 -1.93
C ALA A 172 9.44 -14.05 -1.23
N ARG A 173 8.44 -14.77 -1.78
CA ARG A 173 7.97 -16.05 -1.25
C ARG A 173 9.04 -17.14 -1.34
N ILE A 174 9.68 -17.31 -2.50
CA ILE A 174 10.76 -18.28 -2.71
C ILE A 174 11.93 -17.99 -1.77
N MET A 175 12.33 -16.73 -1.59
CA MET A 175 13.41 -16.35 -0.68
C MET A 175 13.14 -16.80 0.76
N LYS A 176 11.89 -16.71 1.25
CA LYS A 176 11.53 -17.23 2.57
C LYS A 176 11.73 -18.73 2.68
N ILE A 177 11.38 -19.49 1.63
CA ILE A 177 11.61 -20.95 1.60
C ILE A 177 13.12 -21.23 1.60
N VAL A 178 13.91 -20.49 0.81
CA VAL A 178 15.38 -20.58 0.80
C VAL A 178 15.95 -20.32 2.20
N ASP A 179 15.47 -19.31 2.91
CA ASP A 179 15.89 -18.99 4.27
C ASP A 179 15.52 -20.11 5.25
N TYR A 180 14.35 -20.73 5.11
CA TYR A 180 13.98 -21.90 5.89
C TYR A 180 14.90 -23.08 5.63
N VAL A 181 15.16 -23.42 4.36
CA VAL A 181 16.08 -24.49 3.98
C VAL A 181 17.49 -24.23 4.52
N LYS A 182 17.94 -22.97 4.51
CA LYS A 182 19.20 -22.57 5.14
C LYS A 182 19.20 -22.79 6.66
N SER A 183 18.06 -22.59 7.32
CA SER A 183 17.95 -22.72 8.79
C SER A 183 18.01 -24.17 9.28
N ILE A 184 17.67 -25.14 8.43
CA ILE A 184 17.64 -26.58 8.78
C ILE A 184 18.95 -27.30 8.42
N GLN A 185 19.99 -26.58 8.00
CA GLN A 185 21.28 -27.20 7.69
C GLN A 185 21.90 -27.83 8.93
N GLU A 186 22.37 -29.07 8.80
CA GLU A 186 23.18 -29.71 9.82
C GLU A 186 24.54 -29.01 9.92
N LYS A 187 25.09 -28.96 11.13
CA LYS A 187 26.38 -28.31 11.43
C LYS A 187 27.56 -29.23 11.12
#